data_AF-A0A8J5K8R5-F1
#
_entry.id   AF-A0A8J5K8R5-F1
#
_cell.length_a   1.000
_cell.length_b   1.000
_cell.length_c   1.000
_cell.angle_alpha   90.00
_cell.angle_beta   90.00
_cell.angle_gamma   90.00
#
_symmetry.space_group_name_H-M   'P 1'
#
loop_
_entity.id
_entity.type
_entity.pdbx_description
1 polymer ?
#
loop_
_entity_poly.entity_id
_entity_poly.type
_entity_poly.pdbx_seq_one_letter_code
_entity_poly.pdbx_strand_id
1 'polypeptide(L)'
;MACCTSVWSLFIYGVGSLVMERFYRRYHATVPLPLRGLCYVAWTYLWEFSTGMLLRQYGACPWDYTDRNYNLLGLITLEYFPAWYFAAVLTEQILMHNLLFVSLYSQDSHNRLYHKG
;
A
#
# COMPACT_ATOMS: atom_id res chain seq x y z
N MET A 1 1.31 0.16 29.23
CA MET A 1 2.35 0.88 28.46
C MET A 1 1.65 1.47 27.25
N ALA A 2 1.66 2.79 27.10
CA ALA A 2 0.85 3.48 26.10
C ALA A 2 1.27 3.05 24.70
N CYS A 3 0.34 2.41 23.97
CA CYS A 3 0.46 2.21 22.54
C CYS A 3 0.31 3.58 21.89
N CYS A 4 1.42 4.32 21.81
CA CYS A 4 1.46 5.54 21.02
C CYS A 4 1.31 5.08 19.56
N THR A 5 0.15 5.38 18.96
CA THR A 5 0.00 5.53 17.51
C THR A 5 0.93 6.66 17.07
N SER A 6 2.21 6.32 17.03
CA SER A 6 3.30 7.25 16.85
C SER A 6 3.27 7.78 15.42
N VAL A 7 3.79 8.99 15.23
CA VAL A 7 3.94 9.64 13.91
C VAL A 7 4.62 8.70 12.88
N TRP A 8 5.40 7.74 13.37
CA TRP A 8 5.97 6.65 12.58
C TRP A 8 4.97 5.82 11.79
N SER A 9 3.74 5.62 12.28
CA SER A 9 2.69 4.94 11.53
C SER A 9 2.34 5.69 10.24
N LEU A 10 2.21 7.02 10.31
CA LEU A 10 1.96 7.86 9.13
C LEU A 10 3.10 7.74 8.11
N PHE A 11 4.36 7.74 8.57
CA PHE A 11 5.50 7.56 7.68
C PHE A 11 5.58 6.14 7.09
N ILE A 12 5.31 5.10 7.89
CA ILE A 12 5.32 3.72 7.43
C ILE A 12 4.25 3.52 6.34
N TYR A 13 3.01 3.91 6.58
CA TYR A 13 1.94 3.73 5.60
C TYR A 13 2.07 4.71 4.42
N GLY A 14 2.52 5.94 4.67
CA GLY A 14 2.75 6.94 3.62
C GLY A 14 3.88 6.58 2.66
N VAL A 15 5.01 6.07 3.16
CA VAL A 15 6.10 5.60 2.30
C VAL A 15 5.66 4.34 1.53
N GLY A 16 4.97 3.41 2.20
CA GLY A 16 4.42 2.21 1.55
C GLY A 16 3.47 2.55 0.39
N SER A 17 2.60 3.54 0.56
CA SER A 17 1.65 3.98 -0.48
C SER A 17 2.34 4.72 -1.64
N LEU A 18 3.37 5.53 -1.38
CA LEU A 18 4.16 6.18 -2.44
C LEU A 18 4.91 5.17 -3.31
N VAL A 19 5.48 4.12 -2.72
CA VAL A 19 6.12 3.04 -3.48
C VAL A 19 5.08 2.32 -4.33
N MET A 20 3.90 2.07 -3.78
CA MET A 20 2.79 1.47 -4.52
C MET A 20 2.36 2.30 -5.73
N GLU A 21 2.24 3.62 -5.57
CA GLU A 21 1.91 4.53 -6.66
C GLU A 21 2.97 4.51 -7.77
N ARG A 22 4.25 4.49 -7.41
CA ARG A 22 5.34 4.38 -8.39
C ARG A 22 5.28 3.05 -9.14
N PHE A 23 4.99 1.96 -8.44
CA PHE A 23 4.84 0.65 -9.05
C PHE A 23 3.66 0.64 -10.02
N TYR A 24 2.50 1.17 -9.60
CA TYR A 24 1.34 1.35 -10.46
C TYR A 24 1.69 2.14 -11.73
N ARG A 25 2.27 3.33 -11.59
CA ARG A 25 2.58 4.19 -12.75
C ARG A 25 3.52 3.50 -13.75
N ARG A 26 4.50 2.74 -13.25
CA ARG A 26 5.49 2.04 -14.07
C ARG A 26 4.94 0.79 -14.77
N TYR A 27 4.09 0.02 -14.11
CA TYR A 27 3.66 -1.30 -14.57
C TYR A 27 2.20 -1.37 -15.06
N HIS A 28 1.39 -0.31 -14.86
CA HIS A 28 -0.02 -0.33 -15.23
C HIS A 28 -0.28 -0.59 -16.72
N ALA A 29 0.66 -0.19 -17.59
CA ALA A 29 0.54 -0.29 -19.04
C ALA A 29 0.97 -1.66 -19.60
N THR A 30 1.74 -2.45 -18.84
CA THR A 30 2.38 -3.69 -19.32
C THR A 30 1.83 -4.94 -18.65
N VAL A 31 1.34 -4.81 -17.41
CA VAL A 31 0.95 -5.95 -16.58
C VAL A 31 -0.58 -6.08 -16.51
N PRO A 32 -1.15 -7.28 -16.75
CA PRO A 32 -2.58 -7.50 -16.64
C PRO A 32 -3.07 -7.35 -15.20
N LEU A 33 -4.32 -6.88 -15.05
CA LEU A 33 -4.98 -6.59 -13.77
C LEU A 33 -4.77 -7.67 -12.67
N PRO A 34 -4.96 -8.98 -12.92
CA PRO A 34 -4.79 -9.98 -11.87
C PRO A 34 -3.35 -10.12 -11.38
N LEU A 35 -2.37 -10.06 -12.29
CA LEU A 35 -0.96 -10.19 -11.93
C LEU A 35 -0.51 -8.96 -11.11
N ARG A 36 -1.07 -7.80 -11.41
CA ARG A 36 -0.82 -6.56 -10.70
C ARG A 36 -1.38 -6.59 -9.28
N GLY A 37 -2.59 -7.11 -9.09
CA GLY A 37 -3.18 -7.38 -7.77
C GLY A 37 -2.32 -8.33 -6.93
N LEU A 38 -1.73 -9.37 -7.54
CA LEU A 38 -0.78 -10.26 -6.84
C LEU A 38 0.49 -9.53 -6.41
N CYS A 39 1.08 -8.70 -7.28
CA CYS A 39 2.25 -7.91 -6.93
C CYS A 39 1.98 -6.95 -5.77
N TYR A 40 0.79 -6.36 -5.72
CA TYR A 40 0.36 -5.47 -4.65
C TYR A 40 0.21 -6.18 -3.32
N VAL A 41 -0.44 -7.34 -3.30
CA VAL A 41 -0.54 -8.15 -2.09
C VAL A 41 0.84 -8.60 -1.61
N ALA A 42 1.70 -9.04 -2.52
CA ALA A 42 3.08 -9.41 -2.20
C ALA A 42 3.87 -8.23 -1.61
N TRP A 43 3.73 -7.03 -2.17
CA TRP A 43 4.34 -5.81 -1.64
C TRP A 43 3.81 -5.46 -0.25
N THR A 44 2.49 -5.47 -0.04
CA THR A 44 1.88 -5.19 1.26
C THR A 44 2.38 -6.17 2.32
N TYR A 45 2.45 -7.47 2.01
CA TYR A 45 3.00 -8.47 2.92
C TYR A 45 4.48 -8.25 3.22
N LEU A 46 5.31 -7.96 2.21
CA LEU A 46 6.73 -7.64 2.45
C LEU A 46 6.90 -6.38 3.30
N TRP A 47 6.08 -5.37 3.07
CA TRP A 47 6.10 -4.10 3.80
C TRP A 47 5.67 -4.28 5.26
N GLU A 48 4.55 -4.96 5.50
CA GLU A 48 4.09 -5.33 6.85
C GLU A 48 5.15 -6.19 7.56
N PHE A 49 5.76 -7.15 6.88
CA PHE A 49 6.79 -7.98 7.50
C PHE A 49 8.00 -7.15 7.91
N SER A 50 8.50 -6.32 7.00
CA SER A 50 9.69 -5.49 7.20
C SER A 50 9.47 -4.48 8.33
N THR A 51 8.31 -3.82 8.32
CA THR A 51 7.97 -2.78 9.32
C THR A 51 7.70 -3.40 10.69
N GLY A 52 7.03 -4.55 10.75
CA GLY A 52 6.82 -5.29 12.00
C GLY A 52 8.11 -5.82 12.61
N MET A 53 9.06 -6.29 11.80
CA MET A 53 10.40 -6.66 12.27
C MET A 53 11.17 -5.44 12.80
N LEU A 54 11.11 -4.31 12.08
CA LEU A 54 11.75 -3.06 12.50
C LEU A 54 11.19 -2.60 13.86
N LEU A 55 9.86 -2.58 14.00
CA LEU A 55 9.17 -2.20 15.24
C LEU A 55 9.57 -3.10 16.42
N ARG A 56 9.68 -4.43 16.19
CA ARG A 56 10.21 -5.38 17.18
C ARG A 56 11.64 -5.03 17.60
N GLN A 57 12.50 -4.68 16.65
CA GLN A 57 13.91 -4.37 16.92
C GLN A 57 14.07 -3.08 17.75
N TYR A 58 13.16 -2.12 17.62
CA TYR A 58 13.13 -0.89 18.42
C TYR A 58 12.35 -1.01 19.74
N GLY A 59 11.93 -2.21 20.14
CA GLY A 59 11.23 -2.44 21.41
C GLY A 59 9.79 -1.90 21.46
N ALA A 60 9.21 -1.55 20.32
CA ALA A 60 7.80 -1.22 20.20
C ALA A 60 6.99 -2.52 20.12
N CYS A 61 5.80 -2.54 20.74
CA CYS A 61 4.86 -3.65 20.60
C CYS A 61 4.34 -3.64 19.16
N PRO A 62 4.72 -4.58 18.27
CA PRO A 62 4.12 -4.68 16.95
C PRO A 62 2.65 -5.10 17.13
N TRP A 63 1.90 -5.09 16.03
CA TRP A 63 0.66 -5.86 15.93
C TRP A 63 0.94 -7.31 16.31
N ASP A 64 0.45 -7.72 17.48
CA ASP A 64 0.63 -9.07 17.98
C ASP A 64 -0.52 -9.94 17.47
N TYR A 65 -0.29 -10.66 16.36
CA TYR A 65 -1.25 -11.63 15.86
C TYR A 65 -1.02 -13.04 16.40
N THR A 66 -0.06 -13.25 17.32
CA THR A 66 0.50 -14.56 17.73
C THR A 66 -0.56 -15.63 18.09
N ASP A 67 -1.76 -15.23 18.51
CA ASP A 67 -2.91 -16.09 18.84
C ASP A 67 -3.63 -16.77 17.65
N ARG A 68 -3.03 -16.82 16.45
CA ARG A 68 -3.67 -17.41 15.25
C ARG A 68 -2.82 -18.49 14.58
N ASN A 69 -3.51 -19.50 14.03
CA ASN A 69 -2.90 -20.77 13.63
C ASN A 69 -2.08 -20.72 12.32
N TYR A 70 -2.23 -19.68 11.49
CA TYR A 70 -1.56 -19.55 10.19
C TYR A 70 -0.79 -18.24 10.05
N ASN A 71 -0.09 -17.90 11.12
CA ASN A 71 0.67 -16.68 11.21
C ASN A 71 2.13 -16.92 10.82
N LEU A 72 2.64 -16.15 9.88
CA LEU A 72 4.08 -15.98 9.75
C LEU A 72 4.57 -15.10 10.90
N LEU A 73 5.23 -15.72 11.89
CA LEU A 73 5.88 -15.04 13.03
C LEU A 73 4.96 -14.21 13.94
N GLY A 74 3.64 -14.37 13.86
CA GLY A 74 2.66 -13.54 14.58
C GLY A 74 2.51 -12.12 14.01
N LEU A 75 3.06 -11.86 12.82
CA LEU A 75 3.05 -10.54 12.17
C LEU A 75 2.14 -10.48 10.93
N ILE A 76 1.95 -11.61 10.25
CA ILE A 76 1.24 -11.72 8.98
C ILE A 76 0.42 -13.00 8.96
N THR A 77 -0.82 -12.94 8.46
CA THR A 77 -1.65 -14.12 8.22
C THR A 77 -1.86 -14.35 6.74
N LEU A 78 -1.38 -15.49 6.24
CA LEU A 78 -1.51 -15.89 4.83
C LEU A 78 -2.97 -16.20 4.46
N GLU A 79 -3.83 -16.48 5.44
CA GLU A 79 -5.26 -16.74 5.22
C GLU A 79 -6.01 -15.54 4.63
N TYR A 80 -5.54 -14.32 4.90
CA TYR A 80 -6.14 -13.12 4.32
C TYR A 80 -5.64 -12.82 2.90
N PHE A 81 -4.75 -13.64 2.33
CA PHE A 81 -4.27 -13.45 0.96
C PHE A 81 -5.41 -13.23 -0.06
N PRO A 82 -6.46 -14.07 -0.13
CA PRO A 82 -7.57 -13.82 -1.05
C PRO A 82 -8.32 -12.52 -0.72
N ALA A 83 -8.55 -12.22 0.55
CA ALA A 83 -9.22 -10.98 0.96
C ALA A 83 -8.42 -9.73 0.58
N TRP A 84 -7.10 -9.75 0.81
CA TRP A 84 -6.16 -8.71 0.40
C TRP A 84 -6.06 -8.58 -1.11
N TYR A 85 -6.14 -9.68 -1.85
CA TYR A 85 -6.16 -9.66 -3.30
C TYR A 85 -7.41 -8.96 -3.83
N PHE A 86 -8.59 -9.31 -3.32
CA PHE A 86 -9.83 -8.61 -3.69
C PHE A 86 -9.79 -7.13 -3.29
N ALA A 87 -9.31 -6.82 -2.08
CA ALA A 87 -9.13 -5.45 -1.63
C ALA A 87 -8.18 -4.67 -2.53
N ALA A 88 -7.02 -5.23 -2.87
CA ALA A 88 -6.03 -4.59 -3.74
C ALA A 88 -6.59 -4.31 -5.14
N VAL A 89 -7.32 -5.26 -5.73
CA VAL A 89 -7.97 -5.07 -7.04
C VAL A 89 -9.06 -3.99 -6.96
N LEU A 90 -9.87 -3.98 -5.91
CA LEU A 90 -10.93 -3.00 -5.72
C LEU A 90 -10.36 -1.59 -5.48
N THR A 91 -9.36 -1.47 -4.61
CA THR A 91 -8.66 -0.21 -4.35
C THR A 91 -7.98 0.30 -5.60
N GLU A 92 -7.40 -0.55 -6.43
CA GLU A 92 -6.86 -0.13 -7.72
C GLU A 92 -7.94 0.38 -8.67
N GLN A 93 -9.02 -0.40 -8.85
CA GLN A 93 -10.13 -0.03 -9.74
C GLN A 93 -10.76 1.31 -9.35
N ILE A 94 -10.93 1.57 -8.05
CA ILE A 94 -11.59 2.78 -7.56
C ILE A 94 -10.57 3.91 -7.37
N LEU A 95 -9.54 3.68 -6.56
CA LEU A 95 -8.65 4.73 -6.09
C LEU A 95 -7.69 5.18 -7.19
N MET A 96 -7.03 4.25 -7.89
CA MET A 96 -6.06 4.61 -8.93
C MET A 96 -6.75 5.21 -10.16
N HIS A 97 -7.93 4.70 -10.53
CA HIS A 97 -8.70 5.27 -11.64
C HIS A 97 -9.12 6.72 -11.35
N ASN A 98 -9.65 6.98 -10.15
CA ASN A 98 -10.03 8.34 -9.73
C ASN A 98 -8.83 9.26 -9.54
N LEU A 99 -7.73 8.77 -8.94
CA LEU A 99 -6.51 9.54 -8.72
C LEU A 99 -5.82 9.91 -10.04
N LEU A 100 -5.73 8.98 -11.00
CA LEU A 100 -5.24 9.28 -12.33
C LEU A 100 -6.12 10.32 -13.02
N PHE A 101 -7.45 10.15 -12.96
CA PHE A 101 -8.38 11.11 -13.54
C PHE A 101 -8.17 12.52 -12.96
N VAL A 102 -8.10 12.65 -11.64
CA VAL A 102 -7.84 13.92 -10.97
C VAL A 102 -6.45 14.47 -11.31
N SER A 103 -5.40 13.64 -11.33
CA SER A 103 -4.04 14.07 -11.65
C SER A 103 -3.91 14.56 -13.10
N LEU A 104 -4.54 13.87 -14.06
CA LEU A 104 -4.57 14.28 -15.46
C LEU A 104 -5.39 15.56 -15.64
N TYR A 105 -6.57 15.65 -14.99
CA TYR A 105 -7.40 16.85 -15.00
C TYR A 105 -6.69 18.07 -14.39
N SER A 106 -5.98 17.87 -13.28
CA SER A 106 -5.13 18.89 -12.63
C SER A 106 -4.01 19.35 -13.56
N GLN A 107 -3.39 18.45 -14.31
CA GLN A 107 -2.27 18.82 -15.19
C GLN A 107 -2.76 19.55 -16.45
N ASP A 108 -3.90 19.16 -17.01
CA ASP A 108 -4.53 19.84 -18.16
C ASP A 108 -5.01 21.25 -17.83
N SER A 109 -5.56 21.45 -16.63
CA SER A 109 -5.98 22.77 -16.16
C SER A 109 -4.79 23.71 -15.96
N HIS A 110 -3.69 23.20 -15.39
CA HIS A 110 -2.44 23.94 -15.25
C HIS A 110 -1.84 24.30 -16.62
N ASN A 111 -1.74 23.36 -17.56
CA ASN A 111 -1.24 23.62 -18.91
C ASN A 111 -2.11 24.64 -19.67
N ARG A 112 -3.43 24.60 -19.52
CA ARG A 112 -4.34 25.58 -20.13
C ARG A 112 -4.18 27.00 -19.58
N LEU A 113 -3.79 27.15 -18.32
CA LEU A 113 -3.54 28.46 -17.72
C LEU A 113 -2.23 29.07 -18.25
N TYR A 114 -1.19 28.25 -18.43
CA TYR A 114 0.09 28.70 -18.99
C TYR A 114 0.03 29.04 -20.48
N HIS A 115 -0.85 28.39 -21.25
CA HIS A 115 -0.98 28.66 -22.68
C HIS A 115 -1.85 29.89 -23.02
N LYS A 116 -2.45 30.54 -22.01
CA LYS A 116 -3.34 31.72 -22.16
C LYS A 116 -2.70 33.06 -21.78
N GLY A 117 -1.43 33.09 -21.40
CA GLY A 117 -0.63 34.32 -21.20
C GLY A 117 0.27 34.57 -22.38
#